data_AF-A0A5E4UDM6-F1
#
_entry.id   AF-A0A5E4UDM6-F1
#
_cell.length_a   1.000
_cell.length_b   1.000
_cell.length_c   1.000
_cell.angle_alpha   90.00
_cell.angle_beta   90.00
_cell.angle_gamma   90.00
#
_symmetry.space_group_name_H-M   'P 1'
#
loop_
_entity.id
_entity.type
_entity.pdbx_description
1 polymer ?
#
loop_
_entity_poly.entity_id
_entity_poly.type
_entity_poly.pdbx_seq_one_letter_code
_entity_poly.pdbx_strand_id
1 'polypeptide(L)'
;MEIQLQYPFTTAAGQKLSAVTIRRLKVKDLKAIGEQSGGSEVSLELNGVARMCNLVPEDLDEMDAADYQAVKARFLEFVGIKGKPAVGAEPAGEVVPDAAE
;
A
#
# COMPACT_ATOMS: atom_id res chain seq x y z
N MET A 1 4.00 6.30 -7.51
CA MET A 1 4.77 6.31 -6.25
C MET A 1 5.12 4.86 -5.96
N GLU A 2 6.20 4.58 -5.25
CA GLU A 2 6.65 3.21 -4.99
C GLU A 2 6.90 3.04 -3.49
N ILE A 3 6.55 1.87 -2.94
CA ILE A 3 6.87 1.47 -1.58
C ILE A 3 7.78 0.23 -1.69
N GLN A 4 8.98 0.33 -1.12
CA GLN A 4 9.87 -0.83 -1.00
C GLN A 4 9.33 -1.76 0.07
N LEU A 5 9.29 -3.06 -0.24
CA LEU A 5 8.83 -4.08 0.69
C LEU A 5 9.99 -4.52 1.57
N GLN A 6 9.75 -4.60 2.87
CA GLN A 6 10.70 -5.16 3.82
C GLN A 6 10.86 -6.68 3.61
N TYR A 7 9.78 -7.35 3.22
CA TYR A 7 9.72 -8.78 2.96
C TYR A 7 9.22 -9.03 1.53
N PRO A 8 10.13 -9.28 0.57
CA PRO A 8 9.73 -9.55 -0.80
C PRO A 8 8.95 -10.87 -0.88
N PHE A 9 7.77 -10.83 -1.51
CA PHE A 9 6.89 -11.97 -1.69
C PHE A 9 6.73 -12.32 -3.18
N THR A 10 6.08 -13.45 -3.46
CA THR A 10 5.77 -13.88 -4.82
C THR A 10 4.27 -13.75 -5.05
N THR A 11 3.87 -13.05 -6.10
CA THR A 11 2.45 -12.92 -6.48
C THR A 11 1.86 -14.26 -6.88
N ALA A 12 0.54 -14.37 -6.92
CA ALA A 12 -0.17 -15.54 -7.44
C ALA A 12 0.21 -15.84 -8.90
N ALA A 13 0.65 -14.82 -9.66
CA ALA A 13 1.18 -14.95 -11.00
C ALA A 13 2.64 -15.47 -11.07
N GLY A 14 3.28 -15.76 -9.93
CA GLY A 14 4.66 -16.23 -9.84
C GLY A 14 5.72 -15.13 -9.97
N GLN A 15 5.33 -13.85 -9.86
CA GLN A 15 6.27 -12.74 -9.97
C GLN A 15 6.78 -12.33 -8.59
N LYS A 16 8.11 -12.31 -8.41
CA LYS A 16 8.72 -11.83 -7.17
C LYS A 16 8.69 -10.31 -7.13
N LEU A 17 8.04 -9.75 -6.11
CA LEU A 17 7.97 -8.31 -5.87
C LEU A 17 8.88 -7.92 -4.71
N SER A 18 9.77 -6.96 -4.95
CA SER A 18 10.59 -6.30 -3.92
C SER A 18 10.11 -4.90 -3.58
N ALA A 19 9.21 -4.37 -4.41
CA ALA A 19 8.55 -3.09 -4.23
C ALA A 19 7.17 -3.14 -4.88
N VAL A 20 6.25 -2.34 -4.37
CA VAL A 20 4.90 -2.18 -4.93
C VAL A 20 4.71 -0.77 -5.46
N THR A 21 4.22 -0.68 -6.69
CA THR A 21 3.85 0.61 -7.29
C THR A 21 2.44 0.98 -6.85
N ILE A 22 2.28 2.14 -6.21
CA ILE A 22 0.98 2.67 -5.81
C ILE A 22 0.54 3.84 -6.71
N ARG A 23 -0.77 3.90 -6.96
CA ARG A 23 -1.43 5.00 -7.68
C ARG A 23 -2.60 5.58 -6.89
N ARG A 24 -2.90 6.87 -7.10
CA ARG A 24 -4.13 7.47 -6.56
C ARG A 24 -5.37 6.83 -7.18
N LEU A 25 -6.34 6.51 -6.32
CA LEU A 25 -7.63 5.96 -6.75
C LEU A 25 -8.51 7.07 -7.33
N LYS A 26 -9.23 6.76 -8.41
CA LYS A 26 -10.24 7.63 -9.01
C LYS A 26 -11.62 7.24 -8.48
N VAL A 27 -12.63 8.09 -8.67
CA VAL A 27 -14.02 7.79 -8.27
C VAL A 27 -14.54 6.48 -8.89
N LYS A 28 -14.15 6.18 -10.14
CA LYS A 28 -14.46 4.88 -10.78
C LYS A 28 -13.90 3.68 -10.02
N ASP A 29 -12.74 3.86 -9.38
CA ASP A 29 -12.10 2.82 -8.59
C ASP A 29 -12.87 2.63 -7.27
N LEU A 30 -13.24 3.72 -6.59
CA LEU A 30 -14.02 3.67 -5.35
C LEU A 30 -15.38 3.00 -5.53
N LYS A 31 -16.08 3.29 -6.63
CA LYS A 31 -17.37 2.64 -6.95
C LYS A 31 -17.22 1.13 -7.07
N ALA A 32 -16.26 0.69 -7.89
CA ALA A 32 -16.01 -0.73 -8.09
C ALA A 32 -15.57 -1.44 -6.80
N ILE A 33 -14.71 -0.83 -5.98
CA ILE A 33 -14.33 -1.37 -4.66
C ILE A 33 -15.59 -1.58 -3.80
N GLY A 34 -16.46 -0.57 -3.71
CA GLY A 34 -17.70 -0.65 -2.94
C GLY A 34 -18.61 -1.80 -3.41
N GLU A 35 -18.78 -1.95 -4.73
CA GLU A 35 -19.57 -3.03 -5.32
C GLU A 35 -18.98 -4.42 -5.03
N GLN A 36 -17.66 -4.57 -5.19
CA GLN A 36 -16.95 -5.83 -4.97
C GLN A 36 -16.89 -6.26 -3.49
N SER A 37 -17.03 -5.30 -2.58
CA SER A 37 -16.85 -5.54 -1.14
C SER A 37 -18.13 -5.99 -0.44
N GLY A 38 -19.29 -5.90 -1.10
CA GLY A 38 -20.55 -6.41 -0.57
C GLY A 38 -20.97 -5.80 0.78
N GLY A 39 -20.47 -4.60 1.11
CA GLY A 39 -20.72 -3.94 2.40
C GLY A 39 -19.80 -4.36 3.56
N SER A 40 -18.83 -5.25 3.35
CA SER A 40 -17.83 -5.60 4.36
C SER A 40 -16.68 -4.59 4.36
N GLU A 41 -16.39 -3.98 5.51
CA GLU A 41 -15.28 -3.04 5.69
C GLU A 41 -13.93 -3.70 5.45
N VAL A 42 -13.76 -4.96 5.87
CA VAL A 42 -12.53 -5.75 5.64
C VAL A 42 -12.31 -5.94 4.15
N SER A 43 -13.37 -6.31 3.42
CA SER A 43 -13.29 -6.48 1.97
C SER A 43 -13.07 -5.16 1.24
N LEU A 44 -13.64 -4.06 1.74
CA LEU A 44 -13.45 -2.71 1.18
C LEU A 44 -12.00 -2.27 1.27
N GLU A 45 -11.38 -2.48 2.42
CA GLU A 45 -9.98 -2.21 2.61
C GLU A 45 -9.10 -3.07 1.71
N LEU A 46 -9.28 -4.41 1.73
CA LEU A 46 -8.45 -5.33 0.96
C LEU A 46 -8.54 -5.05 -0.55
N ASN A 47 -9.76 -4.89 -1.08
CA ASN A 47 -9.98 -4.53 -2.48
C ASN A 47 -9.45 -3.13 -2.82
N GLY A 48 -9.54 -2.19 -1.87
CA GLY A 48 -9.00 -0.84 -2.03
C GLY A 48 -7.48 -0.82 -2.16
N VAL A 49 -6.80 -1.52 -1.25
CA VAL A 49 -5.33 -1.66 -1.26
C VAL A 49 -4.88 -2.40 -2.51
N ALA A 50 -5.51 -3.52 -2.88
CA ALA A 50 -5.18 -4.29 -4.08
C ALA A 50 -5.24 -3.41 -5.33
N ARG A 51 -6.34 -2.69 -5.50
CA ARG A 51 -6.56 -1.81 -6.65
C ARG A 51 -5.62 -0.60 -6.69
N MET A 52 -5.20 -0.12 -5.53
CA MET A 52 -4.20 0.95 -5.40
C MET A 52 -2.82 0.48 -5.84
N CYS A 53 -2.46 -0.77 -5.55
CA CYS A 53 -1.18 -1.39 -5.90
C CYS A 53 -1.17 -2.04 -7.28
N ASN A 54 -2.33 -2.07 -7.95
CA ASN A 54 -2.53 -2.81 -9.19
C ASN A 54 -2.23 -4.32 -9.04
N LEU A 55 -2.64 -4.87 -7.90
CA LEU A 55 -2.58 -6.29 -7.54
C LEU A 55 -4.00 -6.85 -7.37
N VAL A 56 -4.12 -8.17 -7.27
CA VAL A 56 -5.37 -8.83 -6.85
C VAL A 56 -5.35 -9.09 -5.34
N PRO A 57 -6.52 -9.22 -4.67
CA PRO A 57 -6.55 -9.55 -3.24
C PRO A 57 -5.79 -10.85 -2.92
N GLU A 58 -5.76 -11.81 -3.85
CA GLU A 58 -5.00 -13.06 -3.72
C GLU A 58 -3.49 -12.83 -3.62
N ASP A 59 -2.95 -11.79 -4.29
CA ASP A 59 -1.53 -11.44 -4.16
C ASP A 59 -1.22 -10.86 -2.78
N LEU A 60 -2.20 -10.20 -2.15
CA LEU A 60 -2.01 -9.58 -0.84
C LEU A 60 -2.05 -10.59 0.31
N ASP A 61 -2.60 -11.78 0.10
CA ASP A 61 -2.64 -12.86 1.11
C ASP A 61 -1.23 -13.38 1.43
N GLU A 62 -0.35 -13.38 0.43
CA GLU A 62 1.06 -13.76 0.54
C GLU A 62 1.97 -12.59 0.97
N MET A 63 1.43 -11.38 1.11
CA MET A 63 2.19 -10.20 1.53
C MET A 63 2.41 -10.21 3.04
N ASP A 64 3.62 -9.86 3.49
CA ASP A 64 3.90 -9.76 4.92
C ASP A 64 3.02 -8.71 5.59
N ALA A 65 2.60 -8.99 6.84
CA ALA A 65 1.69 -8.14 7.59
C ALA A 65 2.25 -6.72 7.81
N ALA A 66 3.57 -6.57 8.02
CA ALA A 66 4.20 -5.26 8.20
C ALA A 66 4.16 -4.43 6.91
N ASP A 67 4.46 -5.06 5.78
CA ASP A 67 4.37 -4.42 4.47
C ASP A 67 2.93 -4.03 4.16
N TYR A 68 1.97 -4.93 4.38
CA TYR A 68 0.54 -4.64 4.20
C TYR A 68 0.09 -3.41 5.01
N GLN A 69 0.53 -3.26 6.28
CA GLN A 69 0.20 -2.06 7.06
C GLN A 69 0.74 -0.77 6.42
N ALA A 70 1.94 -0.79 5.86
CA ALA A 70 2.52 0.37 5.19
C ALA A 70 1.72 0.78 3.96
N VAL A 71 1.30 -0.19 3.14
CA VAL A 71 0.50 0.08 1.93
C VAL A 71 -0.91 0.53 2.30
N LYS A 72 -1.53 -0.12 3.30
CA LYS A 72 -2.83 0.27 3.86
C LYS A 72 -2.83 1.71 4.37
N ALA A 73 -1.78 2.14 5.07
CA ALA A 73 -1.68 3.51 5.55
C ALA A 73 -1.78 4.52 4.39
N ARG A 74 -1.09 4.24 3.26
CA ARG A 74 -1.18 5.09 2.06
C ARG A 74 -2.57 5.10 1.44
N PHE A 75 -3.26 3.97 1.44
CA PHE A 75 -4.65 3.91 0.98
C PHE A 75 -5.56 4.83 1.82
N LEU A 76 -5.47 4.74 3.15
CA LEU A 76 -6.24 5.58 4.08
C LEU A 76 -5.97 7.08 3.86
N GLU A 77 -4.70 7.46 3.69
CA GLU A 77 -4.31 8.83 3.36
C GLU A 77 -4.97 9.33 2.06
N PHE A 78 -5.04 8.50 1.01
CA PHE A 78 -5.65 8.90 -0.26
C PHE A 78 -7.17 9.02 -0.23
N VAL A 79 -7.86 8.20 0.57
CA VAL A 79 -9.32 8.28 0.71
C VAL A 79 -9.76 9.38 1.70
N GLY A 80 -8.81 10.12 2.27
CA GLY A 80 -9.09 11.23 3.19
C GLY A 80 -9.51 10.77 4.59
N ILE A 81 -9.42 9.48 4.88
CA ILE A 81 -9.57 8.95 6.24
C ILE A 81 -8.21 9.13 6.91
N LYS A 82 -8.07 10.22 7.68
CA LYS A 82 -6.81 10.55 8.35
C LYS A 82 -6.53 9.59 9.51
N GLY A 83 -6.10 8.37 9.21
CA GLY A 83 -5.42 7.49 10.15
C GLY A 83 -4.01 8.01 10.41
N LYS A 84 -3.57 8.05 11.67
CA LYS A 84 -2.17 8.34 12.00
C LYS A 84 -1.30 7.32 11.25
N PRO A 85 -0.20 7.71 10.57
CA PRO A 85 0.67 6.73 9.93
C PRO A 85 1.19 5.75 10.98
N ALA A 86 0.96 4.46 10.77
CA ALA A 86 1.62 3.42 11.54
C ALA A 86 3.12 3.47 11.19
N VAL A 87 3.94 3.45 12.23
CA VAL A 87 5.37 3.78 12.27
C VAL A 87 6.19 3.01 11.22
N GLY A 88 7.22 3.64 10.64
CA GLY A 88 8.37 2.91 10.09
C GLY A 88 8.87 3.19 8.67
N ALA A 89 8.32 4.15 7.91
CA ALA A 89 8.96 4.61 6.67
C ALA A 89 9.71 5.93 6.91
N GLU A 90 10.90 5.84 7.51
CA GLU A 90 11.85 6.94 7.51
C GLU A 90 12.20 7.31 6.05
N PRO A 91 12.34 8.60 5.71
CA PRO A 91 12.87 8.97 4.40
C PRO A 91 14.32 8.49 4.33
N ALA A 92 14.58 7.53 3.47
CA ALA A 92 15.94 7.15 3.13
C ALA A 92 16.66 8.36 2.52
N GLY A 93 17.59 8.93 3.31
CA GLY A 93 18.78 9.64 2.84
C GLY A 93 18.61 11.10 2.42
N GLU A 94 19.07 12.01 3.28
CA GLU A 94 20.28 12.82 3.01
C GLU A 94 20.71 13.48 4.33
N VAL A 95 21.70 12.90 4.99
CA VAL A 95 22.50 13.59 6.01
C VAL A 95 23.86 13.87 5.39
N VAL A 96 24.15 15.14 5.13
CA VAL A 96 25.52 15.62 5.09
C VAL A 96 25.67 16.71 6.14
N PRO A 97 26.42 16.47 7.24
CA PRO A 97 26.90 17.54 8.10
C PRO A 97 28.28 17.98 7.58
N ASP A 98 28.44 19.27 7.31
CA ASP A 98 29.76 19.91 7.21
C ASP A 98 29.56 21.36 7.70
N ALA A 99 29.79 21.63 8.99
CA ALA A 99 31.07 21.99 9.59
C ALA A 99 31.63 23.34 9.07
N ALA A 100 31.61 24.31 9.99
CA ALA A 100 32.54 25.44 10.15
C ALA A 100 33.04 26.20 8.91
N GLU A 101 32.69 27.50 8.80
CA GLU A 101 33.55 28.63 9.23
C GLU A 101 32.75 29.95 9.24
#